data_AF-Q727J0-F1
#
_entry.id   AF-Q727J0-F1
#
_cell.length_a   1.000
_cell.length_b   1.000
_cell.length_c   1.000
_cell.angle_alpha   90.00
_cell.angle_beta   90.00
_cell.angle_gamma   90.00
#
_symmetry.space_group_name_H-M   'P 1'
#
loop_
_entity.id
_entity.type
_entity.pdbx_description
1 polymer ?
#
loop_
_entity_poly.entity_id
_entity_poly.type
_entity_poly.pdbx_seq_one_letter_code
_entity_poly.pdbx_strand_id
1 'polypeptide(L)'
;MKRFRTLFLVLSVLLLAACSDFENNAYNTLVIAGETYDATMSALADAHAGGTLDDAQYAKAKAVARIYRGAFQSARIALEEYVASPGDTQRDRVTRMLVAMTGRLSELLDCARGMGVGIHDLKTGQPAPVKEEGHV
;
A
#
# COMPACT_ATOMS: atom_id res chain seq x y z
N MET A 1 24.65 12.59 2.03
CA MET A 1 24.52 11.39 2.88
C MET A 1 23.07 10.90 3.15
N LYS A 2 22.00 11.57 2.67
CA LYS A 2 20.60 11.09 2.85
C LYS A 2 20.13 10.11 1.78
N ARG A 3 20.56 10.27 0.52
CA ARG A 3 20.18 9.41 -0.61
C ARG A 3 20.75 7.97 -0.53
N PHE A 4 21.90 7.82 0.13
CA PHE A 4 22.53 6.51 0.36
C PHE A 4 21.76 5.67 1.40
N ARG A 5 21.13 6.31 2.40
CA ARG A 5 20.28 5.63 3.39
C ARG A 5 18.97 5.11 2.78
N THR A 6 18.38 5.83 1.84
CA THR A 6 17.17 5.38 1.14
C THR A 6 17.47 4.20 0.22
N LEU A 7 18.59 4.26 -0.50
CA LEU A 7 19.02 3.17 -1.39
C LEU A 7 19.40 1.91 -0.58
N PHE A 8 20.03 2.07 0.57
CA PHE A 8 20.37 0.97 1.47
C PHE A 8 19.12 0.30 2.04
N LEU A 9 18.10 1.08 2.42
CA LEU A 9 16.84 0.55 2.94
C LEU A 9 16.03 -0.20 1.87
N VAL A 10 16.05 0.27 0.61
CA VAL A 10 15.45 -0.45 -0.52
C VAL A 10 16.22 -1.73 -0.85
N LEU A 11 17.55 -1.70 -0.74
CA LEU A 11 18.42 -2.87 -1.01
C LEU A 11 18.33 -3.94 0.09
N SER A 12 18.12 -3.56 1.36
CA SER A 12 17.91 -4.50 2.47
C SER A 12 16.62 -5.31 2.33
N VAL A 13 15.59 -4.75 1.71
CA VAL A 13 14.29 -5.42 1.47
C VAL A 13 14.41 -6.49 0.37
N LEU A 14 15.42 -6.41 -0.48
CA LEU A 14 15.62 -7.30 -1.64
C LEU A 14 16.42 -8.58 -1.32
N LEU A 15 17.06 -8.68 -0.13
CA LEU A 15 18.11 -9.68 0.13
C LEU A 15 17.85 -10.69 1.25
N LEU A 16 16.68 -10.69 1.91
CA LEU A 16 16.41 -11.66 2.98
C LEU A 16 15.39 -12.70 2.55
N ALA A 17 15.92 -13.91 2.39
CA ALA A 17 15.25 -15.15 2.07
C ALA A 17 14.15 -15.54 3.06
N ALA A 18 12.96 -15.85 2.54
CA ALA A 18 12.15 -17.03 2.92
C ALA A 18 10.98 -17.14 1.93
N CYS A 19 10.75 -18.34 1.39
CA CYS A 19 9.63 -18.58 0.47
C CYS A 19 8.26 -18.35 1.15
N SER A 20 8.19 -18.54 2.48
CA SER A 20 7.03 -18.22 3.33
C SER A 20 6.89 -16.73 3.64
N ASP A 21 8.00 -16.00 3.78
CA ASP A 21 7.94 -14.57 4.13
C ASP A 21 7.53 -13.72 2.94
N PHE A 22 7.86 -14.13 1.71
CA PHE A 22 7.47 -13.39 0.52
C PHE A 22 5.95 -13.28 0.38
N GLU A 23 5.23 -14.39 0.50
CA GLU A 23 3.76 -14.41 0.40
C GLU A 23 3.12 -13.55 1.49
N ASN A 24 3.52 -13.73 2.74
CA ASN A 24 3.03 -12.95 3.87
C ASN A 24 3.32 -11.45 3.69
N ASN A 25 4.52 -11.09 3.25
CA ASN A 25 4.89 -9.70 3.00
C ASN A 25 4.10 -9.09 1.83
N ALA A 26 3.89 -9.85 0.75
CA ALA A 26 3.07 -9.43 -0.38
C ALA A 26 1.61 -9.22 0.03
N TYR A 27 1.05 -10.15 0.81
CA TYR A 27 -0.29 -10.03 1.37
C TYR A 27 -0.42 -8.81 2.29
N ASN A 28 0.49 -8.65 3.25
CA ASN A 28 0.49 -7.50 4.16
C ASN A 28 0.60 -6.17 3.40
N THR A 29 1.39 -6.14 2.32
CA THR A 29 1.49 -4.96 1.44
C THR A 29 0.15 -4.63 0.79
N LEU A 30 -0.60 -5.64 0.31
CA LEU A 30 -1.95 -5.44 -0.23
C LEU A 30 -2.92 -4.94 0.86
N VAL A 31 -2.89 -5.52 2.06
CA VAL A 31 -3.77 -5.09 3.17
C VAL A 31 -3.54 -3.62 3.51
N ILE A 32 -2.28 -3.24 3.80
CA ILE A 32 -1.93 -1.86 4.15
C ILE A 32 -2.28 -0.88 3.02
N ALA A 33 -2.04 -1.27 1.76
CA ALA A 33 -2.41 -0.46 0.61
C ALA A 33 -3.92 -0.25 0.52
N GLY A 34 -4.72 -1.31 0.73
CA GLY A 34 -6.18 -1.26 0.77
C GLY A 34 -6.71 -0.32 1.85
N GLU A 35 -6.22 -0.49 3.09
CA GLU A 35 -6.58 0.39 4.20
C GLU A 35 -6.20 1.86 3.93
N THR A 36 -5.03 2.09 3.34
CA THR A 36 -4.56 3.45 3.01
C THR A 36 -5.46 4.08 1.96
N TYR A 37 -5.86 3.32 0.95
CA TYR A 37 -6.81 3.76 -0.05
C TYR A 37 -8.17 4.13 0.57
N ASP A 38 -8.72 3.27 1.45
CA ASP A 38 -10.01 3.50 2.07
C ASP A 38 -9.99 4.76 2.96
N ALA A 39 -8.94 4.92 3.77
CA ALA A 39 -8.75 6.13 4.58
C ALA A 39 -8.63 7.39 3.71
N THR A 40 -7.88 7.31 2.60
CA THR A 40 -7.73 8.43 1.66
C THR A 40 -9.06 8.81 1.03
N MET A 41 -9.83 7.82 0.55
CA MET A 41 -11.11 8.06 -0.09
C MET A 41 -12.17 8.57 0.88
N SER A 42 -12.15 8.10 2.13
CA SER A 42 -13.02 8.64 3.18
C SER A 42 -12.71 10.12 3.43
N ALA A 43 -11.43 10.48 3.63
CA ALA A 43 -11.04 11.86 3.85
C ALA A 43 -11.41 12.79 2.67
N LEU A 44 -11.24 12.32 1.43
CA LEU A 44 -11.66 13.04 0.23
C LEU A 44 -13.19 13.22 0.16
N ALA A 45 -13.95 12.19 0.52
CA ALA A 45 -15.41 12.25 0.55
C ALA A 45 -15.91 13.22 1.63
N ASP A 46 -15.32 13.19 2.82
CA ASP A 46 -15.65 14.11 3.91
C ASP A 46 -15.33 15.56 3.53
N ALA A 47 -14.18 15.80 2.89
CA ALA A 47 -13.80 17.12 2.41
C ALA A 47 -14.74 17.65 1.31
N HIS A 48 -15.24 16.79 0.42
CA HIS A 48 -16.25 17.14 -0.57
C HIS A 48 -17.60 17.45 0.08
N ALA A 49 -18.07 16.60 0.98
CA ALA A 49 -19.31 16.81 1.72
C ALA A 49 -19.29 18.08 2.58
N GLY A 50 -18.13 18.41 3.15
CA GLY A 50 -17.89 19.63 3.91
C GLY A 50 -17.67 20.89 3.06
N GLY A 51 -17.74 20.80 1.72
CA GLY A 51 -17.55 21.93 0.81
C GLY A 51 -16.11 22.44 0.70
N THR A 52 -15.13 21.71 1.24
CA THR A 52 -13.71 22.03 1.08
C THR A 52 -13.21 21.66 -0.31
N LEU A 53 -13.72 20.57 -0.87
CA LEU A 53 -13.51 20.22 -2.28
C LEU A 53 -14.75 20.54 -3.10
N ASP A 54 -14.52 21.08 -4.30
CA ASP A 54 -15.57 21.15 -5.31
C ASP A 54 -15.76 19.81 -6.05
N ASP A 55 -16.82 19.74 -6.87
CA ASP A 55 -17.14 18.55 -7.66
C ASP A 55 -16.03 18.15 -8.63
N ALA A 56 -15.29 19.12 -9.18
CA ALA A 56 -14.23 18.88 -10.15
C ALA A 56 -12.99 18.26 -9.48
N GLN A 57 -12.61 18.76 -8.31
CA GLN A 57 -11.55 18.24 -7.48
C GLN A 57 -11.88 16.82 -7.01
N TYR A 58 -13.10 16.60 -6.52
CA TYR A 58 -13.53 15.25 -6.10
C TYR A 58 -13.62 14.28 -7.28
N ALA A 59 -14.08 14.72 -8.46
CA ALA A 59 -14.07 13.92 -9.67
C ALA A 59 -12.64 13.55 -10.11
N LYS A 60 -11.69 14.48 -10.02
CA LYS A 60 -10.27 14.23 -10.29
C LYS A 60 -9.72 13.16 -9.34
N ALA A 61 -10.00 13.27 -8.04
CA ALA A 61 -9.56 12.29 -7.06
C ALA A 61 -10.13 10.88 -7.36
N LYS A 62 -11.43 10.78 -7.69
CA LYS A 62 -12.05 9.51 -8.11
C LYS A 62 -11.43 8.92 -9.38
N ALA A 63 -10.97 9.75 -10.32
CA ALA A 63 -10.28 9.29 -11.51
C ALA A 63 -8.93 8.64 -11.16
N VAL A 64 -8.13 9.28 -10.30
CA VAL A 64 -6.86 8.72 -9.81
C VAL A 64 -7.09 7.44 -9.00
N ALA A 65 -8.08 7.45 -8.11
CA ALA A 65 -8.49 6.29 -7.31
C ALA A 65 -8.83 5.06 -8.16
N ARG A 66 -9.50 5.26 -9.31
CA ARG A 66 -9.83 4.17 -10.24
C ARG A 66 -8.59 3.49 -10.81
N ILE A 67 -7.54 4.27 -11.11
CA ILE A 67 -6.26 3.74 -11.62
C ILE A 67 -5.59 2.88 -10.55
N TYR A 68 -5.57 3.35 -9.30
CA TYR A 68 -5.09 2.54 -8.17
C TYR A 68 -5.87 1.23 -8.04
N ARG A 69 -7.21 1.25 -8.09
CA ARG A 69 -8.01 0.01 -7.97
C ARG A 69 -7.65 -1.01 -9.06
N GLY A 70 -7.39 -0.55 -10.29
CA GLY A 70 -6.89 -1.43 -11.36
C GLY A 70 -5.57 -2.09 -10.99
N ALA A 71 -4.58 -1.29 -10.57
CA ALA A 71 -3.27 -1.79 -10.17
C ALA A 71 -3.32 -2.72 -8.95
N PHE A 72 -4.19 -2.42 -7.98
CA PHE A 72 -4.44 -3.26 -6.81
C PHE A 72 -4.95 -4.65 -7.21
N GLN A 73 -5.93 -4.70 -8.11
CA GLN A 73 -6.45 -5.99 -8.60
C GLN A 73 -5.39 -6.77 -9.37
N SER A 74 -4.58 -6.10 -10.20
CA SER A 74 -3.47 -6.76 -10.90
C SER A 74 -2.43 -7.34 -9.92
N ALA A 75 -2.11 -6.63 -8.84
CA ALA A 75 -1.20 -7.12 -7.81
C ALA A 75 -1.78 -8.30 -7.02
N ARG A 76 -3.07 -8.26 -6.66
CA ARG A 76 -3.78 -9.37 -6.03
C ARG A 76 -3.76 -10.63 -6.91
N ILE A 77 -4.12 -10.48 -8.19
CA ILE A 77 -4.11 -11.59 -9.16
C ILE A 77 -2.70 -12.17 -9.30
N ALA A 78 -1.67 -11.33 -9.33
CA ALA A 78 -0.30 -11.81 -9.38
C ALA A 78 0.10 -12.63 -8.15
N LEU A 79 -0.33 -12.20 -6.96
CA LEU A 79 -0.08 -12.96 -5.74
C LEU A 79 -0.83 -14.30 -5.76
N GLU A 80 -2.08 -14.31 -6.21
CA GLU A 80 -2.87 -15.55 -6.36
C GLU A 80 -2.20 -16.55 -7.31
N GLU A 81 -1.68 -16.07 -8.45
CA GLU A 81 -0.92 -16.91 -9.39
C GLU A 81 0.38 -17.46 -8.75
N TYR A 82 1.11 -16.64 -7.97
CA TYR A 82 2.29 -17.10 -7.24
C TYR A 82 1.95 -18.16 -6.19
N VAL A 83 0.87 -17.99 -5.43
CA VAL A 83 0.44 -18.97 -4.42
C VAL A 83 0.04 -20.29 -5.09
N ALA A 84 -0.65 -20.23 -6.23
CA ALA A 84 -1.05 -21.41 -6.98
C ALA A 84 0.14 -22.15 -7.61
N SER A 85 1.17 -21.43 -8.06
CA SER A 85 2.37 -22.00 -8.66
C SER A 85 3.62 -21.16 -8.32
N PRO A 86 4.25 -21.43 -7.16
CA PRO A 86 5.40 -20.65 -6.72
C PRO A 86 6.60 -20.85 -7.64
N GLY A 87 7.26 -19.75 -7.99
CA GLY A 87 8.47 -19.77 -8.82
C GLY A 87 9.04 -18.36 -8.98
N ASP A 88 10.30 -18.27 -9.41
CA ASP A 88 11.01 -16.99 -9.50
C ASP A 88 10.34 -16.02 -10.47
N THR A 89 9.84 -16.52 -11.61
CA THR A 89 9.11 -15.69 -12.59
C THR A 89 7.83 -15.10 -11.99
N GLN A 90 7.12 -15.86 -11.17
CA GLN A 90 5.88 -15.47 -10.52
C GLN A 90 6.17 -14.49 -9.39
N ARG A 91 7.22 -14.74 -8.61
CA ARG A 91 7.74 -13.82 -7.60
C ARG A 91 8.09 -12.47 -8.22
N ASP A 92 8.81 -12.45 -9.34
CA ASP A 92 9.18 -11.22 -10.04
C ASP A 92 7.94 -10.48 -10.58
N ARG A 93 6.94 -11.22 -11.05
CA ARG A 93 5.65 -10.64 -11.47
C ARG A 93 4.93 -9.99 -10.29
N VAL A 94 4.83 -10.67 -9.14
CA VAL A 94 4.24 -10.11 -7.92
C VAL A 94 4.96 -8.83 -7.51
N THR A 95 6.29 -8.86 -7.42
CA THR A 95 7.10 -7.69 -7.07
C THR A 95 6.82 -6.51 -7.99
N ARG A 96 6.81 -6.72 -9.31
CA ARG A 96 6.52 -5.64 -10.26
C ARG A 96 5.12 -5.07 -10.10
N MET A 97 4.12 -5.91 -9.85
CA MET A 97 2.74 -5.44 -9.68
C MET A 97 2.54 -4.70 -8.36
N LEU A 98 3.17 -5.16 -7.27
CA LEU A 98 3.17 -4.43 -6.00
C LEU A 98 3.85 -3.06 -6.12
N VAL A 99 4.97 -2.96 -6.84
CA VAL A 99 5.63 -1.67 -7.13
C VAL A 99 4.72 -0.76 -7.95
N ALA A 100 4.06 -1.27 -8.99
CA ALA A 100 3.14 -0.47 -9.81
C ALA A 100 1.95 0.03 -8.97
N MET A 101 1.36 -0.85 -8.15
CA MET A 101 0.25 -0.51 -7.25
C MET A 101 0.64 0.56 -6.23
N THR A 102 1.77 0.40 -5.54
CA THR A 102 2.26 1.38 -4.55
C THR A 102 2.57 2.74 -5.19
N GLY A 103 3.05 2.75 -6.44
CA GLY A 103 3.17 3.97 -7.24
C GLY A 103 1.83 4.66 -7.47
N ARG A 104 0.78 3.92 -7.86
CA ARG A 104 -0.56 4.49 -8.04
C ARG A 104 -1.20 4.96 -6.73
N LEU A 105 -0.94 4.26 -5.62
CA LEU A 105 -1.38 4.70 -4.30
C LEU A 105 -0.72 6.03 -3.91
N SER A 106 0.59 6.15 -4.15
CA SER A 106 1.33 7.39 -3.89
C SER A 106 0.75 8.56 -4.68
N GLU A 107 0.39 8.35 -5.95
CA GLU A 107 -0.28 9.38 -6.76
C GLU A 107 -1.64 9.81 -6.19
N LEU A 108 -2.42 8.88 -5.64
CA LEU A 108 -3.68 9.21 -4.98
C LEU A 108 -3.44 10.05 -3.71
N LEU A 109 -2.46 9.65 -2.89
CA LEU A 109 -2.08 10.39 -1.68
C LEU A 109 -1.60 11.80 -2.02
N ASP A 110 -0.78 11.95 -3.04
CA ASP A 110 -0.28 13.25 -3.50
C ASP A 110 -1.40 14.10 -4.12
N CYS A 111 -2.35 13.47 -4.81
CA CYS A 111 -3.56 14.13 -5.29
C CYS A 111 -4.38 14.70 -4.13
N ALA A 112 -4.61 13.92 -3.06
CA ALA A 112 -5.34 14.37 -1.88
C ALA A 112 -4.61 15.51 -1.14
N ARG A 113 -3.30 15.36 -0.90
CA ARG A 113 -2.46 16.39 -0.28
C ARG A 113 -2.45 17.68 -1.09
N GLY A 114 -2.36 17.58 -2.42
CA GLY A 114 -2.39 18.73 -3.33
C GLY A 114 -3.72 19.49 -3.30
N MET A 115 -4.80 18.88 -2.82
CA MET A 115 -6.10 19.51 -2.60
C MET A 115 -6.31 19.99 -1.16
N GLY A 116 -5.29 19.89 -0.29
CA GLY A 116 -5.38 20.28 1.11
C GLY A 116 -6.07 19.26 2.02
N VAL A 117 -6.30 18.03 1.55
CA VAL A 117 -6.91 16.97 2.36
C VAL A 117 -5.84 16.23 3.15
N GLY A 118 -5.89 16.34 4.47
CA GLY A 118 -5.07 15.57 5.40
C GLY A 118 -5.60 14.15 5.58
N ILE A 119 -4.70 13.17 5.62
CA ILE A 119 -5.04 11.76 5.87
C ILE A 119 -4.45 11.43 7.24
N HIS A 120 -5.31 11.21 8.23
CA HIS A 120 -4.86 10.79 9.56
C HIS A 120 -4.30 9.36 9.51
N ASP A 121 -3.21 9.13 10.23
CA ASP A 121 -2.49 7.85 10.21
C ASP A 121 -3.43 6.67 10.48
N LEU A 122 -3.32 5.65 9.63
CA LEU A 122 -3.87 4.34 9.90
C LEU A 122 -3.31 3.86 11.24
N LYS A 123 -4.19 3.46 12.14
CA LYS A 123 -3.79 2.78 13.38
C LYS A 123 -3.18 1.45 12.98
N THR A 124 -1.88 1.45 12.65
CA THR A 124 -1.11 0.25 12.40
C THR A 124 -1.32 -0.65 13.61
N GLY A 125 -1.92 -1.81 13.38
CA GLY A 125 -2.08 -2.84 14.40
C GLY A 125 -0.71 -3.23 14.91
N GLN A 126 -0.24 -2.53 15.94
CA GLN A 126 0.89 -2.95 16.73
C GLN A 126 0.47 -4.28 17.34
N PRO A 127 1.14 -5.42 17.03
CA PRO A 127 0.87 -6.65 17.74
C PRO A 127 1.01 -6.36 19.23
N ALA A 128 0.02 -6.79 20.00
CA ALA A 128 0.04 -6.65 21.45
C ALA A 128 1.40 -7.17 21.96
N PRO A 129 2.04 -6.47 22.93
CA PRO A 129 3.27 -6.96 23.51
C PRO A 129 3.01 -8.38 24.03
N VAL A 130 3.79 -9.33 23.53
CA VAL A 130 3.82 -10.70 24.04
C VAL A 130 4.10 -10.57 25.53
N LYS A 131 3.14 -10.97 26.37
CA LYS A 131 3.40 -11.19 27.79
C LYS A 131 4.39 -12.33 27.84
N GLU A 132 5.64 -12.03 28.20
CA GLU A 132 6.55 -13.08 28.64
C GLU A 132 5.94 -13.71 29.89
N GLU A 133 5.45 -14.94 29.74
CA GLU A 133 5.16 -15.79 30.88
C GLU A 133 6.49 -16.12 31.56
N GLY A 134 6.78 -15.37 32.63
CA GLY A 134 7.86 -15.66 33.53
C GLY A 134 7.66 -17.04 34.15
N HIS A 135 8.50 -17.98 33.72
CA HIS A 135 8.70 -19.27 34.36
C HIS A 135 9.60 -19.04 35.59
N VAL A 136 9.01 -19.03 36.78
CA VAL A 136 9.67 -19.36 38.06
C VAL A 136 8.68 -20.13 38.92
#